data_AF-A0A7S4JRP6-F1
#
_entry.id   AF-A0A7S4JRP6-F1
#
_cell.length_a   1.000
_cell.length_b   1.000
_cell.length_c   1.000
_cell.angle_alpha   90.00
_cell.angle_beta   90.00
_cell.angle_gamma   90.00
#
_symmetry.space_group_name_H-M   'P 1'
#
loop_
_entity.id
_entity.type
_entity.pdbx_description
1 polymer ?
#
loop_
_entity_poly.entity_id
_entity_poly.type
_entity_poly.pdbx_seq_one_letter_code
_entity_poly.pdbx_strand_id
1 'polypeptide(L)'
;GGGGASSAPAQRVRPLRHRIVFLPHRSALCDRILADEAVSTMDRVDVHACPVDLVPLDSDLLSMEMDDVVRRAEVEGVPSDSVTAAARSLNKVQDAAGLIRRVQSLGPLGEAVVGRMMGLRMEEYSPEDHDGEDDEGGEGGET
;
A
#
# COMPACT_ATOMS: atom_id res chain seq x y z
N GLY A 1 50.30 9.44 47.36
CA GLY A 1 48.89 9.42 46.91
C GLY A 1 48.87 9.48 45.41
N GLY A 2 48.48 8.39 44.75
CA GLY A 2 48.31 8.34 43.29
C GLY A 2 46.84 8.62 42.97
N GLY A 3 46.56 9.74 42.31
CA GLY A 3 45.23 10.09 41.83
C GLY A 3 44.92 9.29 40.56
N GLY A 4 44.09 8.26 40.67
CA GLY A 4 43.53 7.56 39.54
C GLY A 4 42.47 8.43 38.86
N ALA A 5 42.77 8.91 37.64
CA ALA A 5 41.78 9.55 36.79
C ALA A 5 40.82 8.46 36.28
N SER A 6 39.61 8.42 36.84
CA SER A 6 38.51 7.59 36.37
C SER A 6 38.02 8.13 35.02
N SER A 7 38.50 7.57 33.91
CA SER A 7 37.95 7.86 32.58
C SER A 7 36.58 7.19 32.44
N ALA A 8 35.53 8.01 32.39
CA ALA A 8 34.18 7.53 32.08
C ALA A 8 34.16 6.86 30.69
N PRO A 9 33.41 5.76 30.49
CA PRO A 9 33.36 5.08 29.20
C PRO A 9 32.69 6.00 28.17
N ALA A 10 33.39 6.27 27.06
CA ALA A 10 32.83 7.00 25.93
C ALA A 10 31.60 6.26 25.39
N GLN A 11 30.43 6.88 25.52
CA GLN A 11 29.17 6.33 25.07
C GLN A 11 29.23 6.18 23.54
N ARG A 12 29.33 4.94 23.05
CA ARG A 12 29.26 4.63 21.62
C ARG A 12 27.85 4.96 21.13
N VAL A 13 27.69 6.13 20.50
CA VAL A 13 26.47 6.47 19.77
C VAL A 13 26.35 5.50 18.60
N ARG A 14 25.44 4.53 18.73
CA ARG A 14 25.12 3.64 17.62
C ARG A 14 24.45 4.47 16.52
N PRO A 15 24.82 4.25 15.26
CA PRO A 15 24.19 4.96 14.17
C PRO A 15 22.71 4.62 14.07
N LEU A 16 21.83 5.61 14.26
CA LEU A 16 20.38 5.45 14.14
C LEU A 16 20.01 5.26 12.67
N ARG A 17 19.33 4.14 12.37
CA ARG A 17 18.65 3.90 11.09
C ARG A 17 17.18 4.23 11.26
N HIS A 18 16.60 4.90 10.26
CA HIS A 18 15.21 5.29 10.24
C HIS A 18 14.47 4.49 9.18
N ARG A 19 13.20 4.20 9.44
CA ARG A 19 12.34 3.53 8.48
C ARG A 19 11.04 4.30 8.35
N ILE A 20 10.70 4.67 7.12
CA ILE A 20 9.42 5.30 6.79
C ILE A 20 8.54 4.21 6.18
N VAL A 21 7.38 3.96 6.77
CA VAL A 21 6.42 2.98 6.28
C VAL A 21 5.13 3.71 5.94
N PHE A 22 4.81 3.76 4.65
CA PHE A 22 3.56 4.33 4.16
C PHE A 22 2.43 3.32 4.31
N LEU A 23 1.28 3.80 4.78
CA LEU A 23 0.03 3.05 4.81
C LEU A 23 -1.06 3.82 4.03
N PRO A 24 -1.88 3.14 3.22
CA PRO A 24 -1.64 1.79 2.72
C PRO A 24 -0.61 1.74 1.58
N HIS A 25 -0.43 2.85 0.87
CA HIS A 25 0.45 2.91 -0.29
C HIS A 25 1.29 4.19 -0.27
N ARG A 26 2.41 4.13 -0.97
CA ARG A 26 3.29 5.27 -1.18
C ARG A 26 2.79 6.03 -2.42
N SER A 27 2.37 7.28 -2.23
CA SER A 27 1.88 8.10 -3.35
C SER A 27 3.03 8.80 -4.08
N ALA A 28 2.81 9.15 -5.35
CA ALA A 28 3.78 9.92 -6.13
C ALA A 28 4.07 11.31 -5.52
N LEU A 29 3.12 11.88 -4.78
CA LEU A 29 3.34 13.13 -4.06
C LEU A 29 4.30 12.92 -2.88
N CYS A 30 4.18 11.81 -2.16
CA CYS A 30 5.15 11.44 -1.12
C CYS A 30 6.55 11.23 -1.71
N ASP A 31 6.66 10.64 -2.90
CA ASP A 31 7.94 10.47 -3.61
C ASP A 31 8.61 11.79 -3.91
N ARG A 32 7.85 12.74 -4.44
CA ARG A 32 8.35 14.09 -4.73
C ARG A 32 8.83 14.78 -3.46
N ILE A 33 8.03 14.76 -2.39
CA ILE A 33 8.42 15.38 -1.11
C ILE A 33 9.71 14.75 -0.55
N LEU A 34 9.83 13.42 -0.57
CA LEU A 34 11.05 12.75 -0.11
C LEU A 34 12.28 13.03 -0.98
N ALA A 35 12.07 13.32 -2.27
CA ALA A 35 13.13 13.73 -3.19
C ALA A 35 13.54 15.19 -2.94
N ASP A 36 12.57 16.10 -2.83
CA ASP A 36 12.78 17.53 -2.64
C ASP A 36 13.52 17.82 -1.32
N GLU A 37 13.23 17.03 -0.27
CA GLU A 37 13.89 17.12 1.04
C GLU A 37 15.19 16.28 1.13
N ALA A 38 15.65 15.69 0.02
CA ALA A 38 16.81 14.80 -0.06
C ALA A 38 16.79 13.61 0.93
N VAL A 39 15.62 13.24 1.45
CA VAL A 39 15.46 12.11 2.38
C VAL A 39 15.66 10.79 1.65
N SER A 40 15.23 10.71 0.39
CA SER A 40 15.36 9.52 -0.45
C SER A 40 16.81 9.12 -0.77
N THR A 41 17.78 10.04 -0.66
CA THR A 41 19.20 9.80 -0.95
C THR A 41 20.03 9.55 0.31
N MET A 42 19.42 9.54 1.51
CA MET A 42 20.13 9.29 2.75
C MET A 42 20.39 7.79 2.98
N ASP A 43 21.65 7.40 3.14
CA ASP A 43 22.09 6.00 3.39
C ASP A 43 21.48 5.33 4.63
N ARG A 44 20.80 6.09 5.50
CA ARG A 44 20.25 5.64 6.78
C ARG A 44 18.74 5.64 6.85
N VAL A 45 18.06 5.86 5.72
CA VAL A 45 16.60 5.90 5.66
C VAL A 45 16.12 4.80 4.71
N ASP A 46 15.38 3.84 5.24
CA ASP A 46 14.68 2.86 4.44
C ASP A 46 13.23 3.31 4.23
N VAL A 47 12.72 3.25 3.01
CA VAL A 47 11.33 3.63 2.68
C VAL A 47 10.57 2.40 2.20
N HIS A 48 9.45 2.10 2.83
CA HIS A 48 8.57 0.98 2.50
C HIS A 48 7.11 1.43 2.40
N ALA A 49 6.29 0.57 1.80
CA ALA A 49 4.84 0.65 1.87
C ALA A 49 4.29 -0.64 2.46
N CYS A 50 3.24 -0.55 3.27
CA CYS A 50 2.53 -1.68 3.84
C CYS A 50 1.05 -1.58 3.44
N PRO A 51 0.53 -2.52 2.62
CA PRO A 51 -0.80 -2.43 2.00
C PRO A 51 -1.93 -2.79 2.98
N VAL A 52 -1.94 -2.21 4.18
CA VAL A 52 -2.99 -2.39 5.18
C VAL A 52 -4.07 -1.33 4.96
N ASP A 53 -5.18 -1.72 4.32
CA ASP A 53 -6.31 -0.82 4.09
C ASP A 53 -7.43 -0.98 5.13
N LEU A 54 -7.57 -2.17 5.73
CA LEU A 54 -8.63 -2.52 6.66
C LEU A 54 -8.05 -2.95 8.00
N VAL A 55 -8.57 -2.37 9.08
CA VAL A 55 -8.24 -2.66 10.46
C VAL A 55 -9.38 -3.49 11.07
N PRO A 56 -9.12 -4.72 11.57
CA PRO A 56 -10.11 -5.47 12.32
C PRO A 56 -10.26 -4.87 13.72
N LEU A 57 -11.40 -4.22 13.97
CA LEU A 57 -11.75 -3.67 15.28
C LEU A 57 -12.42 -4.72 16.16
N ASP A 58 -13.14 -5.65 15.55
CA ASP A 58 -13.73 -6.82 16.18
C ASP A 58 -13.73 -7.99 15.18
N SER A 59 -14.18 -9.16 15.62
CA SER A 59 -14.35 -10.38 14.84
C SER A 59 -15.29 -10.24 13.64
N ASP A 60 -16.22 -9.27 13.67
CA ASP A 60 -17.20 -8.99 12.62
C ASP A 60 -17.14 -7.54 12.10
N LEU A 61 -16.13 -6.77 12.53
CA LEU A 61 -16.01 -5.34 12.21
C LEU A 61 -14.65 -5.01 11.61
N LEU A 62 -14.67 -4.61 10.33
CA LEU A 62 -13.53 -4.05 9.61
C LEU A 62 -13.74 -2.54 9.42
N SER A 63 -12.73 -1.74 9.74
CA SER A 63 -12.74 -0.29 9.54
C SER A 63 -11.59 0.15 8.65
N MET A 64 -11.78 1.26 7.94
CA MET A 64 -10.72 1.93 7.19
C MET A 64 -10.06 3.08 7.98
N GLU A 65 -10.62 3.46 9.14
CA GLU A 65 -10.11 4.55 10.00
C GLU A 65 -9.80 5.84 9.21
N MET A 66 -10.71 6.23 8.30
CA MET A 66 -10.60 7.47 7.51
C MET A 66 -11.43 8.58 8.14
N ASP A 67 -10.88 9.26 9.15
CA ASP A 67 -11.59 10.25 9.97
C ASP A 67 -12.25 11.40 9.19
N ASP A 68 -11.66 11.81 8.07
CA ASP A 68 -12.13 12.95 7.28
C ASP A 68 -12.99 12.57 6.07
N VAL A 69 -13.35 11.29 5.92
CA VAL A 69 -14.05 10.79 4.72
C VAL A 69 -15.36 11.52 4.44
N VAL A 70 -16.17 11.74 5.48
CA VAL A 70 -17.48 12.42 5.36
C VAL A 70 -17.28 13.87 4.93
N ARG A 71 -16.31 14.56 5.54
CA ARG A 71 -15.99 15.95 5.20
C ARG A 71 -15.54 16.04 3.74
N ARG A 72 -14.62 15.17 3.31
CA ARG A 72 -14.09 15.17 1.94
C ARG A 72 -15.16 14.84 0.89
N ALA A 73 -16.01 13.85 1.17
CA ALA A 73 -17.02 13.40 0.22
C ALA A 73 -18.23 14.33 0.16
N GLU A 74 -18.81 14.68 1.31
CA GLU A 74 -20.12 15.36 1.39
C GLU A 74 -20.00 16.89 1.49
N VAL A 75 -18.90 17.41 2.05
CA VAL A 75 -18.72 18.86 2.24
C VAL A 75 -17.83 19.45 1.14
N GLU A 76 -16.69 18.82 0.86
CA GLU A 76 -15.72 19.32 -0.11
C GLU A 76 -15.98 18.81 -1.54
N GLY A 77 -16.81 17.78 -1.71
CA GLY A 77 -17.13 17.22 -3.02
C GLY A 77 -15.95 16.54 -3.73
N VAL A 78 -14.96 16.04 -2.97
CA VAL A 78 -13.75 15.36 -3.49
C VAL A 78 -13.65 13.91 -2.99
N PRO A 79 -14.59 13.03 -3.37
CA PRO A 79 -14.66 11.66 -2.85
C PRO A 79 -13.68 10.69 -3.51
N SER A 80 -12.93 11.10 -4.55
CA SER A 80 -12.17 10.18 -5.40
C SER A 80 -11.17 9.30 -4.63
N ASP A 81 -10.48 9.88 -3.65
CA ASP A 81 -9.50 9.16 -2.83
C ASP A 81 -10.17 8.11 -1.94
N SER A 82 -11.26 8.47 -1.26
CA SER A 82 -11.98 7.55 -0.37
C SER A 82 -12.74 6.47 -1.13
N VAL A 83 -13.32 6.81 -2.28
CA VAL A 83 -13.93 5.84 -3.20
C VAL A 83 -12.91 4.82 -3.67
N THR A 84 -11.72 5.28 -4.08
CA THR A 84 -10.65 4.40 -4.56
C THR A 84 -10.08 3.55 -3.43
N ALA A 85 -9.92 4.11 -2.23
CA ALA A 85 -9.49 3.38 -1.05
C ALA A 85 -10.49 2.26 -0.71
N ALA A 86 -11.79 2.57 -0.62
CA ALA A 86 -12.83 1.58 -0.31
C ALA A 86 -12.92 0.47 -1.37
N ALA A 87 -12.86 0.84 -2.65
CA ALA A 87 -12.85 -0.11 -3.76
C ALA A 87 -11.67 -1.09 -3.69
N ARG A 88 -10.46 -0.58 -3.40
CA ARG A 88 -9.26 -1.41 -3.24
C ARG A 88 -9.36 -2.34 -2.03
N SER A 89 -9.83 -1.82 -0.89
CA SER A 89 -10.06 -2.61 0.32
C SER A 89 -11.02 -3.77 0.07
N LEU A 90 -12.12 -3.53 -0.65
CA LEU A 90 -13.07 -4.57 -1.00
C LEU A 90 -12.46 -5.64 -1.93
N ASN A 91 -11.62 -5.25 -2.88
CA ASN A 91 -10.88 -6.22 -3.70
C ASN A 91 -9.95 -7.09 -2.86
N LYS A 92 -9.25 -6.52 -1.88
CA LYS A 92 -8.42 -7.30 -0.94
C LYS A 92 -9.22 -8.27 -0.08
N VAL A 93 -10.43 -7.88 0.33
CA VAL A 93 -11.35 -8.81 1.02
C VAL A 93 -11.68 -9.98 0.09
N GLN A 94 -11.94 -9.72 -1.19
CA GLN A 94 -12.17 -10.79 -2.17
C GLN A 94 -10.94 -11.68 -2.37
N ASP A 95 -9.72 -11.12 -2.35
CA ASP A 95 -8.49 -11.91 -2.45
C ASP A 95 -8.32 -12.85 -1.24
N ALA A 96 -8.69 -12.39 -0.05
CA ALA A 96 -8.55 -13.16 1.18
C ALA A 96 -9.70 -14.16 1.44
N ALA A 97 -10.93 -13.81 1.06
CA ALA A 97 -12.15 -14.56 1.42
C ALA A 97 -12.90 -15.16 0.21
N GLY A 98 -12.41 -14.92 -1.01
CA GLY A 98 -13.06 -15.34 -2.25
C GLY A 98 -14.00 -14.27 -2.84
N LEU A 99 -14.38 -14.48 -4.10
CA LEU A 99 -15.17 -13.52 -4.88
C LEU A 99 -16.56 -13.25 -4.25
N ILE A 100 -16.92 -11.97 -4.17
CA ILE A 100 -18.26 -11.54 -3.74
C ILE A 100 -19.23 -11.82 -4.88
N ARG A 101 -20.07 -12.84 -4.70
CA ARG A 101 -21.02 -13.29 -5.72
C ARG A 101 -22.07 -12.24 -6.13
N ARG A 102 -22.38 -11.30 -5.23
CA ARG A 102 -23.38 -10.27 -5.46
C ARG A 102 -22.96 -8.99 -4.76
N VAL A 103 -22.73 -7.96 -5.57
CA VAL A 103 -22.39 -6.61 -5.09
C VAL A 103 -23.62 -5.73 -5.30
N GLN A 104 -24.02 -5.02 -4.26
CA GLN A 104 -25.12 -4.05 -4.33
C GLN A 104 -24.66 -2.75 -3.70
N SER A 105 -25.07 -1.63 -4.28
CA SER A 105 -24.82 -0.29 -3.78
C SER A 105 -26.12 0.47 -3.57
N LEU A 106 -26.05 1.52 -2.78
CA LEU A 106 -27.13 2.49 -2.63
C LEU A 106 -26.54 3.90 -2.74
N GLY A 107 -27.08 4.69 -3.66
CA GLY A 107 -26.70 6.08 -3.87
C GLY A 107 -25.40 6.29 -4.66
N PRO A 108 -25.07 7.55 -5.00
CA PRO A 108 -24.01 7.87 -5.96
C PRO A 108 -22.62 7.42 -5.52
N LEU A 109 -22.27 7.61 -4.24
CA LEU A 109 -20.96 7.20 -3.71
C LEU A 109 -20.82 5.69 -3.67
N GLY A 110 -21.89 4.97 -3.30
CA GLY A 110 -21.90 3.50 -3.33
C GLY A 110 -21.70 2.98 -4.76
N GLU A 111 -22.41 3.54 -5.73
CA GLU A 111 -22.25 3.19 -7.15
C GLU A 111 -20.83 3.50 -7.65
N ALA A 112 -20.25 4.64 -7.24
CA ALA A 112 -18.88 4.99 -7.57
C ALA A 112 -17.85 3.99 -7.01
N VAL A 113 -18.04 3.52 -5.77
CA VAL A 113 -17.20 2.47 -5.16
C VAL A 113 -17.30 1.17 -5.95
N VAL A 114 -18.52 0.72 -6.29
CA VAL A 114 -18.71 -0.51 -7.06
C VAL A 114 -18.07 -0.39 -8.45
N GLY A 115 -18.30 0.73 -9.13
CA GLY A 115 -17.68 1.00 -10.44
C GLY A 115 -16.16 0.98 -10.36
N ARG A 116 -15.58 1.65 -9.36
CA ARG A 116 -14.13 1.68 -9.16
C ARG A 116 -13.55 0.32 -8.79
N MET A 117 -14.24 -0.45 -7.95
CA MET A 117 -13.81 -1.80 -7.53
C MET A 117 -13.70 -2.75 -8.73
N MET A 118 -14.71 -2.72 -9.62
CA MET A 118 -14.69 -3.52 -10.86
C MET A 118 -13.62 -3.02 -11.85
N GLY A 119 -13.47 -1.70 -11.99
CA GLY A 119 -12.44 -1.10 -12.85
C GLY A 119 -11.02 -1.52 -12.44
N LEU A 120 -10.70 -1.43 -11.14
CA LEU A 120 -9.39 -1.84 -10.61
C LEU A 120 -9.07 -3.33 -10.88
N ARG A 121 -10.06 -4.23 -10.81
CA ARG A 121 -9.86 -5.65 -11.14
C ARG A 121 -9.57 -5.87 -12.62
N MET A 122 -10.19 -5.08 -13.49
CA MET A 122 -9.95 -5.16 -14.92
C MET A 122 -8.58 -4.59 -15.30
N GLU A 123 -8.14 -3.52 -14.64
CA GLU A 123 -6.78 -2.95 -14.77
C GLU A 123 -5.69 -3.98 -14.37
N GLU A 124 -5.96 -4.78 -13.35
CA GLU A 124 -5.04 -5.84 -12.89
C GLU A 124 -4.97 -7.05 -13.85
N TYR A 125 -5.98 -7.25 -14.72
CA TYR A 125 -6.06 -8.36 -15.67
C TYR A 125 -5.43 -8.04 -17.06
N SER A 126 -4.48 -7.10 -17.16
CA SER A 126 -3.89 -6.77 -18.47
C SER A 126 -3.19 -8.01 -19.08
N PRO A 127 -3.61 -8.49 -20.26
CA PRO A 127 -3.09 -9.73 -20.86
C PRO A 127 -1.64 -9.63 -21.38
N GLU A 128 -1.00 -8.46 -21.26
CA GLU A 128 0.38 -8.22 -21.70
C GLU A 128 1.45 -8.89 -20.80
N ASP A 129 1.04 -9.54 -19.71
CA ASP A 129 1.93 -10.30 -18.79
C ASP A 129 1.95 -11.82 -19.09
N HIS A 130 1.46 -12.26 -20.25
CA HIS A 130 1.34 -13.69 -20.63
C HIS A 130 1.99 -14.06 -21.97
N ASP A 131 3.14 -13.46 -22.29
CA ASP A 131 3.99 -13.89 -23.42
C ASP A 131 5.38 -14.26 -22.89
N GLY A 132 5.56 -15.52 -22.49
CA GLY A 132 6.87 -15.93 -21.95
C GLY A 132 7.20 -17.42 -21.82
N GLU A 133 6.26 -18.36 -22.00
CA GLU A 133 6.56 -19.80 -21.86
C GLU A 133 5.81 -20.64 -22.90
N ASP A 134 6.06 -20.40 -24.19
CA ASP A 134 5.79 -21.38 -25.24
C ASP A 134 7.12 -22.07 -25.64
N ASP A 135 7.38 -23.19 -24.96
CA ASP A 135 7.85 -24.45 -25.55
C ASP A 135 9.09 -24.43 -26.48
N GLU A 136 10.31 -24.38 -25.91
CA GLU A 136 11.50 -24.96 -26.58
C GLU A 136 11.46 -26.49 -26.47
N GLY A 137 10.50 -27.10 -27.19
CA GLY A 137 10.35 -28.53 -27.36
C GLY A 137 11.25 -29.09 -28.47
N GLY A 138 12.48 -29.47 -28.09
CA GLY A 138 13.31 -30.53 -28.67
C GLY A 138 13.31 -30.79 -30.19
N GLU A 139 14.41 -30.40 -30.86
CA GLU A 139 14.84 -31.10 -32.08
C GLU A 139 15.42 -32.48 -31.71
N GLY A 140 14.53 -33.49 -31.71
CA GLY A 140 14.91 -34.89 -31.82
C GLY A 140 15.35 -35.19 -33.25
N GLY A 141 16.53 -35.80 -33.38
CA GLY A 141 17.09 -36.17 -34.68
C GLY A 141 16.32 -37.28 -35.39
N GLU A 142 16.39 -37.26 -36.72
CA GLU A 142 16.12 -38.42 -37.57
C GLU A 142 17.23 -38.55 -38.63
N THR A 143 17.88 -39.72 -38.57
CA THR A 143 18.56 -40.55 -39.59
C THR A 143 19.25 -39.91 -40.80
#